data_AF-A0A1Y5EQT6-F1
#
_entry.id   AF-A0A1Y5EQT6-F1
#
_cell.length_a   1.000
_cell.length_b   1.000
_cell.length_c   1.000
_cell.angle_alpha   90.00
_cell.angle_beta   90.00
_cell.angle_gamma   90.00
#
_symmetry.space_group_name_H-M   'P 1'
#
loop_
_entity.id
_entity.type
_entity.pdbx_description
1 polymer ?
#
loop_
_entity_poly.entity_id
_entity_poly.type
_entity_poly.pdbx_seq_one_letter_code
_entity_poly.pdbx_strand_id
1 'polypeptide(L)'
;MSGNIQLINQKIELNFNQIENEIFNGDIFSASRGSFEVKKLYVKKEYADIKCDLDIRLQDWPEGVYIKVYKHKALGVLPYIKDEIICQDYLNIKPVACKFWKDAFYFSHCENLDQDRYVQLDGNTMTNLDTDDCLSRIKVFIDEINNIILNNQNTD
;
A
#
# COMPACT_ATOMS: atom_id res chain seq x y z
N MET A 1 27.17 -16.93 1.69
CA MET A 1 26.23 -15.89 2.13
C MET A 1 25.45 -15.26 0.97
N SER A 2 26.08 -14.98 -0.17
CA SER A 2 25.43 -14.42 -1.39
C SER A 2 24.25 -15.23 -1.96
N GLY A 3 24.31 -16.57 -1.91
CA GLY A 3 23.21 -17.41 -2.40
C GLY A 3 21.91 -17.27 -1.61
N ASN A 4 21.98 -16.93 -0.31
CA ASN A 4 20.79 -16.80 0.54
C ASN A 4 20.03 -15.50 0.23
N ILE A 5 20.74 -14.37 0.09
CA ILE A 5 20.10 -13.08 -0.21
C ILE A 5 19.43 -13.06 -1.59
N GLN A 6 20.00 -13.77 -2.58
CA GLN A 6 19.40 -13.86 -3.91
C GLN A 6 18.09 -14.66 -3.89
N LEU A 7 18.05 -15.77 -3.15
CA LEU A 7 16.82 -16.56 -2.95
C LEU A 7 15.74 -15.77 -2.19
N ILE A 8 16.13 -15.04 -1.15
CA ILE A 8 15.23 -14.14 -0.41
C ILE A 8 14.62 -13.09 -1.34
N ASN A 9 15.47 -12.41 -2.13
CA ASN A 9 15.00 -11.39 -3.07
C ASN A 9 14.05 -11.98 -4.12
N GLN A 10 14.36 -13.15 -4.69
CA GLN A 10 13.47 -13.84 -5.63
C GLN A 10 12.11 -14.16 -5.00
N LYS A 11 12.09 -14.65 -3.76
CA LYS A 11 10.85 -14.95 -3.05
C LYS A 11 10.00 -13.69 -2.82
N ILE A 12 10.61 -12.60 -2.40
CA ILE A 12 9.91 -11.32 -2.20
C ILE A 12 9.33 -10.82 -3.52
N GLU A 13 10.08 -10.90 -4.62
CA GLU A 13 9.58 -10.50 -5.93
C GLU A 13 8.39 -11.34 -6.38
N LEU A 14 8.45 -12.66 -6.18
CA LEU A 14 7.32 -13.55 -6.48
C LEU A 14 6.08 -13.17 -5.66
N ASN A 15 6.24 -12.90 -4.36
CA ASN A 15 5.13 -12.47 -3.52
C ASN A 15 4.53 -11.13 -3.97
N PHE A 16 5.35 -10.13 -4.29
CA PHE A 16 4.84 -8.85 -4.79
C PHE A 16 4.18 -8.98 -6.17
N ASN A 17 4.70 -9.85 -7.04
CA ASN A 17 4.05 -10.16 -8.31
C ASN A 17 2.70 -10.86 -8.08
N GLN A 18 2.60 -11.71 -7.05
CA GLN A 18 1.34 -12.32 -6.65
C GLN A 18 0.35 -11.25 -6.15
N ILE A 19 0.79 -10.29 -5.32
CA ILE A 19 -0.06 -9.17 -4.87
C ILE A 19 -0.61 -8.41 -6.08
N GLU A 20 0.27 -8.02 -7.00
CA GLU A 20 -0.12 -7.32 -8.23
C GLU A 20 -1.09 -8.14 -9.09
N ASN A 21 -0.82 -9.43 -9.28
CA ASN A 21 -1.70 -10.33 -10.02
C ASN A 21 -3.10 -10.43 -9.38
N GLU A 22 -3.17 -10.61 -8.07
CA GLU A 22 -4.43 -10.70 -7.35
C GLU A 22 -5.22 -9.39 -7.40
N ILE A 23 -4.58 -8.22 -7.39
CA ILE A 23 -5.28 -6.94 -7.57
C ILE A 23 -6.10 -6.90 -8.86
N PHE A 24 -5.55 -7.42 -9.97
CA PHE A 24 -6.24 -7.38 -11.26
C PHE A 24 -7.20 -8.55 -11.46
N ASN A 25 -6.86 -9.73 -10.92
CA ASN A 25 -7.53 -10.99 -11.27
C ASN A 25 -8.31 -11.62 -10.11
N GLY A 26 -7.95 -11.32 -8.87
CA GLY A 26 -8.52 -11.91 -7.66
C GLY A 26 -9.98 -11.50 -7.43
N ASP A 27 -10.77 -12.42 -6.89
CA ASP A 27 -12.21 -12.20 -6.67
C ASP A 27 -12.49 -11.18 -5.56
N ILE A 28 -11.57 -11.04 -4.60
CA ILE A 28 -11.67 -10.06 -3.51
C ILE A 28 -11.72 -8.61 -4.03
N PHE A 29 -11.21 -8.34 -5.23
CA PHE A 29 -11.21 -7.02 -5.87
C PHE A 29 -12.16 -6.91 -7.07
N SER A 30 -13.06 -7.89 -7.26
CA SER A 30 -13.98 -7.92 -8.39
C SER A 30 -14.81 -6.64 -8.57
N ALA A 31 -15.19 -5.98 -7.47
CA ALA A 31 -15.94 -4.72 -7.48
C ALA A 31 -15.14 -3.51 -8.05
N SER A 32 -13.82 -3.57 -8.01
CA SER A 32 -12.92 -2.50 -8.49
C SER A 32 -12.16 -2.90 -9.77
N ARG A 33 -12.56 -4.01 -10.39
CA ARG A 33 -11.87 -4.55 -11.57
C ARG A 33 -11.98 -3.57 -12.74
N GLY A 34 -10.86 -3.31 -13.38
CA GLY A 34 -10.76 -2.40 -14.53
C GLY A 34 -10.54 -0.92 -14.18
N SER A 35 -10.62 -0.53 -12.90
CA SER A 35 -10.30 0.84 -12.46
C SER A 35 -8.95 0.97 -11.77
N PHE A 36 -8.21 -0.13 -11.57
CA PHE A 36 -6.91 -0.10 -10.92
C PHE A 36 -5.83 0.58 -11.77
N GLU A 37 -5.04 1.43 -11.13
CA GLU A 37 -3.71 1.83 -11.57
C GLU A 37 -2.68 1.40 -10.53
N VAL A 38 -1.66 0.66 -10.98
CA VAL A 38 -0.58 0.18 -10.11
C VAL A 38 0.76 0.68 -10.64
N LYS A 39 1.52 1.38 -9.80
CA LYS A 39 2.89 1.81 -10.09
C LYS A 39 3.86 1.00 -9.25
N LYS A 40 4.89 0.44 -9.90
CA LYS A 40 5.85 -0.47 -9.30
C LYS A 40 7.26 0.12 -9.32
N LEU A 41 7.95 0.08 -8.19
CA LEU A 41 9.35 0.49 -8.07
C LEU A 41 10.17 -0.58 -7.36
N TYR A 42 11.08 -1.21 -8.11
CA TYR A 42 11.99 -2.22 -7.57
C TYR A 42 13.42 -1.70 -7.62
N VAL A 43 14.07 -1.61 -6.46
CA VAL A 43 15.47 -1.21 -6.35
C VAL A 43 16.28 -2.42 -5.90
N LYS A 44 17.07 -2.98 -6.84
CA LYS A 44 17.98 -4.10 -6.59
C LYS A 44 19.42 -3.60 -6.59
N LYS A 45 20.20 -4.03 -5.60
CA LYS A 45 21.65 -3.89 -5.58
C LYS A 45 22.25 -5.27 -5.34
N GLU A 46 23.40 -5.55 -5.96
CA GLU A 46 24.09 -6.81 -5.74
C GLU A 46 24.37 -7.03 -4.25
N TYR A 47 24.05 -8.24 -3.77
CA TYR A 47 24.26 -8.67 -2.39
C TYR A 47 23.58 -7.81 -1.32
N ALA A 48 22.54 -7.06 -1.66
CA ALA A 48 21.75 -6.26 -0.73
C ALA A 48 20.25 -6.63 -0.76
N ASP A 49 19.55 -6.22 0.29
CA ASP A 49 18.11 -6.33 0.38
C ASP A 49 17.43 -5.60 -0.78
N ILE A 50 16.50 -6.28 -1.45
CA ILE A 50 15.62 -5.64 -2.41
C ILE A 50 14.72 -4.62 -1.70
N LYS A 51 14.44 -3.50 -2.38
CA LYS A 51 13.31 -2.63 -2.03
C LYS A 51 12.22 -2.79 -3.08
N CYS A 52 10.98 -2.97 -2.64
CA CYS A 52 9.83 -3.10 -3.50
C CYS A 52 8.74 -2.15 -3.02
N ASP A 53 8.23 -1.32 -3.92
CA ASP A 53 7.04 -0.51 -3.66
C ASP A 53 5.99 -0.80 -4.75
N LEU A 54 4.73 -0.94 -4.32
CA LEU A 54 3.54 -0.92 -5.15
C LEU A 54 2.66 0.23 -4.65
N ASP A 55 2.46 1.23 -5.50
CA ASP A 55 1.49 2.30 -5.28
C ASP A 55 0.24 1.98 -6.09
N ILE A 56 -0.86 1.71 -5.40
CA ILE A 56 -2.12 1.20 -5.93
C ILE A 56 -3.17 2.29 -5.77
N ARG A 57 -3.95 2.57 -6.81
CA ARG A 57 -5.12 3.45 -6.71
C ARG A 57 -6.24 2.99 -7.63
N LEU A 58 -7.42 3.55 -7.42
CA LEU A 58 -8.49 3.54 -8.41
C LEU A 58 -8.48 4.84 -9.23
N GLN A 59 -8.89 4.74 -10.50
CA GLN A 59 -8.91 5.86 -11.45
C GLN A 59 -9.85 7.00 -11.03
N ASP A 60 -10.93 6.67 -10.33
CA ASP A 60 -11.97 7.60 -9.85
C ASP A 60 -11.61 8.27 -8.52
N TRP A 61 -10.56 7.82 -7.83
CA TRP A 61 -10.08 8.50 -6.64
C TRP A 61 -9.50 9.89 -6.94
N PRO A 62 -9.51 10.81 -5.96
CA PRO A 62 -8.78 12.06 -6.08
C PRO A 62 -7.31 11.82 -6.45
N GLU A 63 -6.76 12.70 -7.28
CA GLU A 63 -5.36 12.61 -7.65
C GLU A 63 -4.47 12.65 -6.40
N GLY A 64 -3.46 11.79 -6.37
CA GLY A 64 -2.54 11.72 -5.25
C GLY A 64 -2.93 10.74 -4.15
N VAL A 65 -4.16 10.20 -4.14
CA VAL A 65 -4.59 9.16 -3.19
C VAL A 65 -4.12 7.78 -3.65
N TYR A 66 -3.42 7.06 -2.77
CA TYR A 66 -2.84 5.76 -3.05
C TYR A 66 -2.89 4.86 -1.81
N ILE A 67 -2.82 3.55 -2.05
CA ILE A 67 -2.41 2.54 -1.07
C ILE A 67 -1.00 2.09 -1.46
N LYS A 68 -0.05 2.21 -0.54
CA LYS A 68 1.31 1.71 -0.72
C LYS A 68 1.45 0.36 -0.04
N VAL A 69 1.84 -0.66 -0.80
CA VAL A 69 2.52 -1.85 -0.26
C VAL A 69 4.01 -1.67 -0.46
N TYR A 70 4.79 -1.79 0.61
CA TYR A 70 6.24 -1.62 0.52
C TYR A 70 6.98 -2.69 1.29
N LYS A 71 8.15 -3.05 0.76
CA LYS A 71 9.18 -3.83 1.42
C LYS A 71 10.49 -3.06 1.37
N HIS A 72 11.03 -2.76 2.55
CA HIS A 72 12.41 -2.33 2.74
C HIS A 72 13.03 -3.14 3.88
N LYS A 73 13.19 -2.54 5.07
CA LYS A 73 13.54 -3.29 6.29
C LYS A 73 12.36 -4.06 6.86
N ALA A 74 11.16 -3.53 6.68
CA ALA A 74 9.89 -4.11 7.08
C ALA A 74 8.99 -4.26 5.85
N LEU A 75 7.92 -5.03 5.99
CA LEU A 75 6.79 -5.12 5.07
C LEU A 75 5.61 -4.37 5.68
N GLY A 76 4.96 -3.52 4.89
CA GLY A 76 3.75 -2.85 5.36
C GLY A 76 2.84 -2.39 4.24
N VAL A 77 1.62 -2.04 4.65
CA VAL A 77 0.55 -1.50 3.80
C VAL A 77 0.01 -0.25 4.47
N LEU A 78 -0.08 0.86 3.73
CA LEU A 78 -0.67 2.10 4.25
C LEU A 78 -1.38 2.90 3.15
N PRO A 79 -2.50 3.55 3.46
CA PRO A 79 -3.12 4.54 2.59
C PRO A 79 -2.46 5.90 2.79
N TYR A 80 -2.15 6.60 1.71
CA TYR A 80 -1.54 7.93 1.77
C TYR A 80 -1.98 8.85 0.65
N ILE A 81 -1.77 10.14 0.87
CA ILE A 81 -1.93 11.20 -0.09
C ILE A 81 -0.75 12.17 -0.02
N LYS A 82 -0.39 12.81 -1.13
CA LYS A 82 0.70 13.82 -1.18
C LYS A 82 0.22 15.27 -1.06
N ASP A 83 -1.09 15.48 -1.11
CA ASP A 83 -1.70 16.80 -0.99
C ASP A 83 -2.36 16.93 0.39
N GLU A 84 -1.85 17.87 1.19
CA GLU A 84 -2.34 18.13 2.55
C GLU A 84 -3.76 18.72 2.55
N ILE A 85 -4.08 19.56 1.56
CA ILE A 85 -5.37 20.25 1.46
C ILE A 85 -6.45 19.22 1.12
N ILE A 86 -6.21 18.39 0.10
CA ILE A 86 -7.15 17.30 -0.25
C ILE A 86 -7.33 16.34 0.94
N CYS A 87 -6.26 16.04 1.68
CA CYS A 87 -6.36 15.20 2.88
C CYS A 87 -7.32 15.80 3.92
N GLN A 88 -7.14 17.08 4.22
CA GLN A 88 -7.95 17.81 5.19
C GLN A 88 -9.41 17.94 4.74
N ASP A 89 -9.64 18.20 3.45
CA ASP A 89 -10.97 18.36 2.88
C ASP A 89 -11.77 17.06 2.97
N TYR A 90 -11.18 15.93 2.56
CA TYR A 90 -11.88 14.64 2.57
C TYR A 90 -12.00 14.02 3.97
N LEU A 91 -10.99 14.13 4.83
CA LEU A 91 -11.06 13.48 6.15
C LEU A 91 -11.71 14.36 7.22
N ASN A 92 -11.82 15.68 6.98
CA ASN A 92 -12.29 16.66 7.97
C ASN A 92 -11.55 16.57 9.32
N ILE A 93 -10.29 16.13 9.29
CA ILE A 93 -9.37 16.07 10.44
C ILE A 93 -8.02 16.63 10.01
N LYS A 94 -7.23 17.05 11.00
CA LYS A 94 -5.87 17.51 10.74
C LYS A 94 -5.05 16.38 10.09
N PRO A 95 -4.45 16.60 8.91
CA PRO A 95 -3.61 15.60 8.25
C PRO A 95 -2.46 15.15 9.14
N VAL A 96 -2.23 13.84 9.16
CA VAL A 96 -1.14 13.22 9.91
C VAL A 96 -0.04 12.81 8.93
N ALA A 97 1.14 13.39 9.07
CA ALA A 97 2.27 13.08 8.21
C ALA A 97 2.73 11.62 8.38
N CYS A 98 3.04 10.96 7.26
CA CYS A 98 3.62 9.63 7.26
C CYS A 98 5.08 9.70 7.75
N LYS A 99 5.40 9.07 8.89
CA LYS A 99 6.71 9.20 9.56
C LYS A 99 7.93 8.97 8.68
N PHE A 100 7.84 8.06 7.70
CA PHE A 100 8.97 7.67 6.85
C PHE A 100 8.84 8.09 5.39
N TRP A 101 7.74 8.76 5.00
CA TRP A 101 7.51 9.22 3.63
C TRP A 101 7.35 10.72 3.64
N LYS A 102 8.35 11.40 3.07
CA LYS A 102 8.37 12.86 2.98
C LYS A 102 7.21 13.34 2.11
N ASP A 103 6.59 14.44 2.54
CA ASP A 103 5.52 15.11 1.81
C ASP A 103 4.34 14.15 1.50
N ALA A 104 4.04 13.26 2.46
CA ALA A 104 2.92 12.33 2.41
C ALA A 104 2.17 12.32 3.75
N PHE A 105 0.85 12.16 3.67
CA PHE A 105 -0.07 12.14 4.81
C PHE A 105 -0.91 10.87 4.76
N TYR A 106 -1.27 10.32 5.91
CA TYR A 106 -2.18 9.18 5.97
C TYR A 106 -3.57 9.58 5.47
N PHE A 107 -4.12 8.79 4.56
CA PHE A 107 -5.45 9.00 4.00
C PHE A 107 -6.41 7.94 4.55
N SER A 108 -6.71 8.02 5.85
CA SER A 108 -7.51 7.03 6.59
C SER A 108 -7.93 7.61 7.94
N HIS A 109 -9.05 7.13 8.47
CA HIS A 109 -9.51 7.40 9.82
C HIS A 109 -8.90 6.45 10.86
N CYS A 110 -8.13 5.43 10.43
CA CYS A 110 -7.41 4.57 11.35
C CYS A 110 -6.34 5.37 12.13
N GLU A 111 -6.35 5.21 13.45
CA GLU A 111 -5.32 5.74 14.32
C GLU A 111 -4.07 4.87 14.30
N ASN A 112 -2.93 5.40 14.75
CA ASN A 112 -1.69 4.64 14.95
C ASN A 112 -1.12 3.88 13.73
N LEU A 113 -1.42 4.34 12.50
CA LEU A 113 -0.87 3.77 11.25
C LEU A 113 0.67 3.77 11.18
N ASP A 114 1.36 4.48 12.07
CA ASP A 114 2.80 4.34 12.23
C ASP A 114 3.25 2.96 12.72
N GLN A 115 2.42 2.28 13.52
CA GLN A 115 2.65 0.91 13.95
C GLN A 115 1.78 -0.05 13.15
N ASP A 116 0.50 0.30 12.96
CA ASP A 116 -0.48 -0.65 12.44
C ASP A 116 -0.33 -0.93 10.95
N ARG A 117 0.44 -0.11 10.21
CA ARG A 117 0.80 -0.40 8.82
C ARG A 117 1.65 -1.66 8.64
N TYR A 118 2.34 -2.12 9.68
CA TYR A 118 3.28 -3.23 9.55
C TYR A 118 2.54 -4.56 9.44
N VAL A 119 2.90 -5.32 8.41
CA VAL A 119 2.56 -6.75 8.27
C VAL A 119 3.68 -7.59 8.89
N GLN A 120 4.93 -7.21 8.60
CA GLN A 120 6.11 -7.88 9.12
C GLN A 120 7.22 -6.88 9.43
N LEU A 121 7.82 -6.97 10.62
CA LEU A 121 8.88 -6.05 11.04
C LEU A 121 10.23 -6.39 10.38
N ASP A 122 10.47 -7.66 10.07
CA ASP A 122 11.58 -8.11 9.22
C ASP A 122 11.08 -8.48 7.82
N GLY A 123 11.11 -7.51 6.90
CA GLY A 123 10.60 -7.69 5.54
C GLY A 123 11.31 -8.78 4.73
N ASN A 124 12.48 -9.26 5.17
CA ASN A 124 13.19 -10.36 4.51
C ASN A 124 12.61 -11.74 4.87
N THR A 125 11.81 -11.84 5.93
CA THR A 125 11.16 -13.10 6.33
C THR A 125 9.78 -13.28 5.72
N MET A 126 9.39 -12.45 4.75
CA MET A 126 8.08 -12.49 4.09
C MET A 126 7.69 -13.91 3.66
N THR A 127 6.49 -14.30 4.02
CA THR A 127 5.82 -15.57 3.73
C THR A 127 4.60 -15.35 2.85
N ASN A 128 3.94 -16.43 2.44
CA ASN A 128 2.69 -16.34 1.68
C ASN A 128 1.54 -15.83 2.56
N LEU A 129 1.58 -16.10 3.88
CA LEU A 129 0.58 -15.55 4.80
C LEU A 129 0.70 -14.03 4.89
N ASP A 130 1.92 -13.49 4.83
CA ASP A 130 2.13 -12.05 4.78
C ASP A 130 1.62 -11.45 3.45
N THR A 131 1.73 -12.19 2.35
CA THR A 131 1.12 -11.82 1.05
C THR A 131 -0.40 -11.72 1.18
N ASP A 132 -1.03 -12.70 1.83
CA ASP A 132 -2.49 -12.71 2.05
C ASP A 132 -2.93 -11.57 2.98
N ASP A 133 -2.19 -11.29 4.06
CA ASP A 133 -2.44 -10.14 4.95
C ASP A 133 -2.32 -8.81 4.19
N CYS A 134 -1.30 -8.66 3.32
CA CYS A 134 -1.21 -7.50 2.44
C CYS A 134 -2.47 -7.33 1.58
N LEU A 135 -2.97 -8.40 0.96
CA LEU A 135 -4.17 -8.36 0.11
C LEU A 135 -5.43 -7.99 0.91
N SER A 136 -5.62 -8.58 2.09
CA SER A 136 -6.72 -8.23 2.99
C SER A 136 -6.67 -6.75 3.40
N ARG A 137 -5.49 -6.22 3.75
CA ARG A 137 -5.33 -4.81 4.13
C ARG A 137 -5.57 -3.86 2.97
N ILE A 138 -5.10 -4.19 1.76
CA ILE A 138 -5.42 -3.43 0.55
C ILE A 138 -6.94 -3.33 0.39
N LYS A 139 -7.67 -4.45 0.53
CA LYS A 139 -9.13 -4.44 0.41
C LYS A 139 -9.80 -3.56 1.46
N VAL A 140 -9.38 -3.67 2.73
CA VAL A 140 -9.90 -2.82 3.82
C VAL A 140 -9.68 -1.34 3.51
N PHE A 141 -8.49 -0.96 3.06
CA PHE A 141 -8.22 0.43 2.72
C PHE A 141 -8.95 0.90 1.46
N ILE A 142 -9.18 0.04 0.45
CA ILE A 142 -10.03 0.39 -0.70
C ILE A 142 -11.43 0.74 -0.22
N ASP A 143 -12.03 -0.09 0.64
CA ASP A 143 -13.38 0.14 1.16
C ASP A 143 -13.45 1.41 2.01
N GLU A 144 -12.45 1.63 2.85
CA GLU A 144 -12.36 2.85 3.66
C GLU A 144 -12.26 4.10 2.79
N ILE A 145 -11.34 4.11 1.81
CA ILE A 145 -11.12 5.24 0.91
C ILE A 145 -12.38 5.54 0.10
N ASN A 146 -13.05 4.51 -0.42
CA ASN A 146 -14.33 4.69 -1.13
C ASN A 146 -15.39 5.32 -0.22
N ASN A 147 -15.49 4.88 1.04
CA ASN A 147 -16.43 5.47 2.00
C ASN A 147 -16.09 6.93 2.32
N ILE A 148 -14.80 7.26 2.50
CA ILE A 148 -14.32 8.64 2.69
C ILE A 148 -14.77 9.52 1.51
N ILE A 149 -14.53 9.06 0.28
CA ILE A 149 -14.86 9.82 -0.93
C ILE A 149 -16.38 10.01 -1.06
N LEU A 150 -17.16 8.94 -0.89
CA LEU A 150 -18.62 8.98 -0.99
C LEU A 150 -19.26 9.90 0.06
N ASN A 151 -18.77 9.90 1.29
CA ASN A 151 -19.32 10.76 2.34
C ASN A 151 -19.12 12.26 2.05
N ASN A 152 -18.04 12.62 1.35
CA ASN A 152 -17.79 14.01 0.97
C ASN A 152 -18.60 14.46 -0.24
N GLN A 153 -18.99 13.54 -1.13
CA GLN A 153 -19.84 13.87 -2.29
C GLN A 153 -21.31 14.12 -1.90
N ASN A 154 -21.74 13.72 -0.71
CA ASN A 154 -23.12 13.88 -0.22
C ASN A 154 -23.30 15.13 0.67
N THR A 155 -22.25 15.93 0.86
CA THR A 155 -22.25 17.14 1.70
C THR A 155 -22.44 18.46 0.92
N ASP A 156 -22.62 18.38 -0.39
CA ASP A 156 -22.98 19.49 -1.30
C ASP A 156 -24.47 19.46 -1.68
#